data_AF-A0A535PL28-F1
#
_entry.id   AF-A0A535PL28-F1
#
_cell.length_a   1.000
_cell.length_b   1.000
_cell.length_c   1.000
_cell.angle_alpha   90.00
_cell.angle_beta   90.00
_cell.angle_gamma   90.00
#
_symmetry.space_group_name_H-M   'P 1'
#
loop_
_entity.id
_entity.type
_entity.pdbx_description
1 polymer ?
#
loop_
_entity_poly.entity_id
_entity_poly.type
_entity_poly.pdbx_seq_one_letter_code
_entity_poly.pdbx_strand_id
1 'polypeptide(L)'
;MTPGHISHGWSVEWSAMCLARPDIEMARRLETLAEVDPEDYIAYVCRGVALWIRHDYEGALRELEMALPLELKGDAYFWKGIVCASLGRDEEAAAALKQALDWGVPVLLQVPLAWINEDRPDFYEHYVAPLL
;
A
#
# COMPACT_ATOMS: atom_id res chain seq x y z
N MET A 1 27.28 -9.93 3.07
CA MET A 1 25.99 -9.22 3.17
C MET A 1 25.86 -8.40 1.92
N THR A 2 25.16 -8.92 0.91
CA THR A 2 24.84 -8.15 -0.30
C THR A 2 23.89 -7.01 0.09
N PRO A 3 24.05 -5.79 -0.45
CA PRO A 3 23.08 -4.71 -0.24
C PRO A 3 21.70 -5.28 -0.57
N GLY A 4 20.82 -5.32 0.42
CA GLY A 4 19.55 -6.03 0.32
C GLY A 4 18.75 -5.43 -0.83
N HIS A 5 18.40 -6.26 -1.80
CA HIS A 5 17.49 -5.91 -2.89
C HIS A 5 16.27 -5.20 -2.31
N ILE A 6 15.81 -4.10 -2.92
CA ILE A 6 14.70 -3.28 -2.39
C ILE A 6 13.45 -4.14 -2.07
N SER A 7 13.22 -5.21 -2.83
CA SER A 7 12.17 -6.21 -2.58
C SER A 7 12.28 -6.94 -1.25
N HIS A 8 13.50 -7.21 -0.76
CA HIS A 8 13.68 -7.84 0.55
C HIS A 8 13.32 -6.88 1.68
N GLY A 9 13.78 -5.63 1.61
CA GLY A 9 13.42 -4.60 2.59
C GLY A 9 11.90 -4.36 2.62
N TRP A 10 11.28 -4.31 1.43
CA TRP A 10 9.83 -4.16 1.32
C TRP A 10 9.08 -5.32 1.98
N SER A 11 9.53 -6.56 1.75
CA SER A 11 8.94 -7.75 2.39
C SER A 11 9.02 -7.70 3.92
N VAL A 12 10.09 -7.12 4.47
CA VAL A 12 10.27 -6.95 5.93
C VAL A 12 9.29 -5.91 6.46
N GLU A 13 9.21 -4.72 5.85
CA GLU A 13 8.28 -3.68 6.30
C GLU A 13 6.83 -4.11 6.15
N TRP A 14 6.48 -4.80 5.05
CA TRP A 14 5.17 -5.41 4.87
C TRP A 14 4.83 -6.38 6.00
N SER A 15 5.78 -7.25 6.38
CA SER A 15 5.58 -8.18 7.49
C SER A 15 5.39 -7.45 8.81
N ALA A 16 6.11 -6.35 9.04
CA ALA A 16 5.95 -5.53 10.23
C ALA A 16 4.56 -4.86 10.29
N MET A 17 4.04 -4.39 9.16
CA MET A 17 2.68 -3.87 9.04
C MET A 17 1.63 -4.91 9.42
N CYS A 18 1.84 -6.17 9.07
CA CYS A 18 0.91 -7.24 9.47
C CYS A 18 0.92 -7.50 11.00
N LEU A 19 1.93 -7.03 11.73
CA LEU A 19 2.08 -7.26 13.17
C LEU A 19 1.67 -6.06 14.03
N ALA A 20 1.76 -4.83 13.49
CA ALA A 20 1.45 -3.61 14.23
C ALA A 20 0.95 -2.49 13.29
N ARG A 21 0.11 -1.59 13.84
CA ARG A 21 -0.31 -0.38 13.13
C ARG A 21 0.93 0.44 12.71
N PRO A 22 0.98 0.95 11.46
CA PRO A 22 2.10 1.73 10.96
C PRO A 22 2.31 3.01 11.78
N ASP A 23 3.58 3.38 11.95
CA ASP A 23 3.99 4.56 12.70
C ASP A 23 4.99 5.43 11.92
N ILE A 24 5.31 6.61 12.47
CA ILE A 24 6.21 7.55 11.82
C ILE A 24 7.62 6.98 11.61
N GLU A 25 8.05 6.02 12.41
CA GLU A 25 9.36 5.39 12.26
C GLU A 25 9.37 4.42 11.08
N MET A 26 8.27 3.70 10.86
CA MET A 26 8.06 2.92 9.64
C MET A 26 8.10 3.80 8.39
N ALA A 27 7.49 4.98 8.42
CA ALA A 27 7.58 5.93 7.30
C ALA A 27 9.05 6.28 6.97
N ARG A 28 9.89 6.54 7.98
CA ARG A 28 11.32 6.83 7.78
C ARG A 28 12.10 5.65 7.19
N ARG A 29 11.79 4.42 7.61
CA ARG A 29 12.43 3.22 7.06
C ARG A 29 12.05 3.00 5.60
N LEU A 30 10.77 3.22 5.26
CA LEU A 30 10.28 3.15 3.88
C LEU A 30 10.91 4.22 2.99
N GLU A 31 11.07 5.45 3.48
CA GLU A 31 11.79 6.52 2.78
C GLU A 31 13.24 6.12 2.50
N THR A 32 13.94 5.58 3.51
CA THR A 32 15.32 5.11 3.35
C THR A 32 15.42 3.97 2.34
N LEU A 33 14.43 3.06 2.35
CA LEU A 33 14.37 1.94 1.42
C LEU A 33 14.14 2.41 -0.03
N ALA A 34 13.33 3.45 -0.23
CA ALA A 34 13.08 4.02 -1.56
C ALA A 34 14.33 4.65 -2.19
N GLU A 35 15.32 5.04 -1.40
CA GLU A 35 16.58 5.59 -1.90
C GLU A 35 17.57 4.52 -2.41
N VAL A 36 17.30 3.23 -2.18
CA VAL A 36 18.18 2.13 -2.62
C VAL A 36 18.19 2.00 -4.14
N ASP A 37 17.01 2.09 -4.76
CA ASP A 37 16.83 2.17 -6.22
C ASP A 37 15.62 3.07 -6.53
N PRO A 38 15.80 4.39 -6.67
CA PRO A 38 14.70 5.36 -6.72
C PRO A 38 13.73 5.22 -7.89
N GLU A 39 14.14 4.53 -8.95
CA GLU A 39 13.36 4.30 -10.18
C GLU A 39 12.67 2.93 -10.20
N ASP A 40 12.95 2.06 -9.21
CA ASP A 40 12.24 0.80 -9.03
C ASP A 40 10.77 1.03 -8.63
N TYR A 41 9.86 0.21 -9.16
CA TYR A 41 8.44 0.27 -8.80
C TYR A 41 8.20 0.16 -7.28
N ILE A 42 9.03 -0.60 -6.57
CA ILE A 42 8.96 -0.77 -5.12
C ILE A 42 9.32 0.53 -4.42
N ALA A 43 10.25 1.34 -4.96
CA ALA A 43 10.58 2.64 -4.37
C ALA A 43 9.39 3.59 -4.43
N TYR A 44 8.67 3.63 -5.55
CA TYR A 44 7.41 4.36 -5.67
C TYR A 44 6.35 3.87 -4.67
N VAL A 45 6.20 2.56 -4.50
CA VAL A 45 5.29 2.00 -3.48
C VAL A 45 5.73 2.42 -2.07
N CYS A 46 7.00 2.30 -1.73
CA CYS A 46 7.54 2.69 -0.42
C CYS A 46 7.29 4.17 -0.12
N ARG A 47 7.55 5.07 -1.08
CA ARG A 47 7.23 6.51 -0.96
C ARG A 47 5.74 6.73 -0.76
N GLY A 48 4.90 6.05 -1.56
CA GLY A 48 3.45 6.11 -1.43
C GLY A 48 2.96 5.74 -0.04
N VAL A 49 3.45 4.62 0.52
CA VAL A 49 3.06 4.20 1.87
C VAL A 49 3.60 5.14 2.95
N ALA A 50 4.84 5.61 2.84
CA ALA A 50 5.39 6.58 3.79
C ALA A 50 4.58 7.88 3.83
N LEU A 51 4.15 8.38 2.66
CA LEU A 51 3.28 9.55 2.54
C LEU A 51 1.90 9.29 3.14
N TRP A 52 1.32 8.10 2.92
CA TRP A 52 0.05 7.73 3.55
C TRP A 52 0.13 7.70 5.08
N ILE A 53 1.21 7.11 5.65
CA ILE A 53 1.45 7.13 7.10
C ILE A 53 1.56 8.56 7.63
N ARG A 54 2.13 9.47 6.82
CA ARG A 54 2.23 10.91 7.14
C ARG A 54 0.97 11.71 6.84
N HIS A 55 -0.11 11.05 6.43
CA HIS A 55 -1.39 11.63 6.03
C HIS A 55 -1.33 12.55 4.79
N ASP A 56 -0.27 12.49 3.98
CA ASP A 56 -0.22 13.13 2.65
C ASP A 56 -0.78 12.17 1.59
N TYR A 57 -2.10 12.03 1.58
CA TYR A 57 -2.78 11.05 0.73
C TYR A 57 -2.71 11.39 -0.77
N GLU A 58 -2.73 12.67 -1.13
CA GLU A 58 -2.58 13.08 -2.54
C GLU A 58 -1.15 12.87 -3.03
N GLY A 59 -0.14 13.14 -2.18
CA GLY A 59 1.24 12.75 -2.45
C GLY A 59 1.38 11.25 -2.63
N ALA A 60 0.79 10.47 -1.71
CA ALA A 60 0.81 9.01 -1.75
C ALA A 60 0.22 8.47 -3.06
N LEU A 61 -0.94 9.00 -3.48
CA LEU A 61 -1.61 8.58 -4.70
C LEU A 61 -0.72 8.82 -5.94
N ARG A 62 -0.06 9.97 -6.03
CA ARG A 62 0.85 10.27 -7.15
C ARG A 62 2.01 9.29 -7.24
N GLU A 63 2.64 8.96 -6.12
CA GLU A 63 3.73 7.98 -6.09
C GLU A 63 3.24 6.59 -6.55
N LEU A 64 2.08 6.16 -6.05
CA LEU A 64 1.51 4.87 -6.43
C LEU A 64 1.15 4.81 -7.91
N GLU A 65 0.65 5.90 -8.48
CA GLU A 65 0.36 6.00 -9.93
C GLU A 65 1.62 5.91 -10.80
N MET A 66 2.78 6.35 -10.30
CA MET A 66 4.06 6.15 -10.96
C MET A 66 4.53 4.68 -10.93
N ALA A 67 4.08 3.88 -9.96
CA ALA A 67 4.41 2.45 -9.87
C ALA A 67 3.57 1.58 -10.84
N LEU A 68 2.32 1.96 -11.13
CA LEU A 68 1.36 1.16 -11.92
C LEU A 68 1.79 0.79 -13.36
N PRO A 69 2.62 1.57 -14.08
CA PRO A 69 3.11 1.18 -15.40
C PRO A 69 4.09 -0.01 -15.38
N LEU A 70 4.66 -0.37 -14.24
CA LEU A 70 5.78 -1.33 -14.11
C LEU A 70 5.29 -2.78 -13.87
N GLU A 71 6.12 -3.79 -14.14
CA GLU A 71 5.70 -5.21 -14.35
C GLU A 71 5.17 -5.98 -13.11
N LEU A 72 5.04 -5.38 -11.93
CA LEU A 72 4.48 -6.03 -10.73
C LEU A 72 3.53 -5.09 -9.98
N LYS A 73 2.21 -5.26 -10.21
CA LYS A 73 1.21 -4.22 -9.94
C LYS A 73 0.33 -4.44 -8.71
N GLY A 74 0.36 -5.64 -8.12
CA GLY A 74 -0.53 -6.03 -7.03
C GLY A 74 -0.45 -5.09 -5.82
N ASP A 75 0.76 -4.87 -5.31
CA ASP A 75 1.01 -4.01 -4.15
C ASP A 75 0.65 -2.55 -4.43
N ALA A 76 0.95 -2.06 -5.65
CA ALA A 76 0.64 -0.68 -6.05
C ALA A 76 -0.87 -0.44 -6.14
N TYR A 77 -1.63 -1.36 -6.75
CA TYR A 77 -3.10 -1.29 -6.77
C TYR A 77 -3.70 -1.39 -5.36
N PHE A 78 -3.14 -2.24 -4.51
CA PHE A 78 -3.60 -2.38 -3.14
C PHE A 78 -3.47 -1.07 -2.37
N TRP A 79 -2.27 -0.50 -2.34
CA TRP A 79 -2.03 0.77 -1.65
C TRP A 79 -2.79 1.93 -2.28
N LYS A 80 -3.00 1.92 -3.61
CA LYS A 80 -3.90 2.89 -4.25
C LYS A 80 -5.32 2.77 -3.68
N GLY A 81 -5.81 1.56 -3.50
CA GLY A 81 -7.09 1.29 -2.84
C GLY A 81 -7.19 1.88 -1.42
N ILE A 82 -6.18 1.60 -0.59
CA ILE A 82 -6.09 2.14 0.79
C ILE A 82 -6.09 3.69 0.78
N VAL A 83 -5.28 4.30 -0.10
CA VAL A 83 -5.13 5.76 -0.19
C VAL A 83 -6.42 6.41 -0.71
N CYS A 84 -7.06 5.85 -1.73
CA CYS A 84 -8.35 6.33 -2.23
C CYS A 84 -9.44 6.21 -1.15
N ALA A 85 -9.46 5.15 -0.35
CA ALA A 85 -10.38 5.02 0.78
C ALA A 85 -10.11 6.09 1.85
N SER A 86 -8.84 6.41 2.10
CA SER A 86 -8.45 7.48 3.03
C SER A 86 -8.83 8.88 2.52
N LEU A 87 -8.91 9.06 1.19
CA LEU A 87 -9.39 10.27 0.52
C LEU A 87 -10.92 10.35 0.39
N GLY A 88 -11.67 9.31 0.75
CA GLY A 88 -13.13 9.24 0.55
C GLY A 88 -13.55 8.99 -0.90
N ARG A 89 -12.64 8.50 -1.76
CA ARG A 89 -12.89 8.16 -3.17
C ARG A 89 -13.30 6.70 -3.28
N ASP A 90 -14.52 6.41 -2.84
CA ASP A 90 -14.94 5.05 -2.53
C ASP A 90 -15.00 4.12 -3.77
N GLU A 91 -15.53 4.58 -4.89
CA GLU A 91 -15.58 3.78 -6.11
C GLU A 91 -14.18 3.50 -6.68
N GLU A 92 -13.27 4.49 -6.62
CA GLU A 92 -11.89 4.33 -7.06
C GLU A 92 -11.13 3.36 -6.14
N ALA A 93 -11.36 3.45 -4.84
CA ALA A 93 -10.79 2.55 -3.85
C ALA A 93 -11.24 1.10 -4.10
N ALA A 94 -12.54 0.87 -4.27
CA ALA A 94 -13.10 -0.45 -4.54
C ALA A 94 -12.55 -1.04 -5.84
N ALA A 95 -12.47 -0.24 -6.91
CA ALA A 95 -11.92 -0.67 -8.18
C ALA A 95 -10.44 -1.07 -8.06
N ALA A 96 -9.62 -0.27 -7.36
CA ALA A 96 -8.21 -0.57 -7.15
C ALA A 96 -7.98 -1.82 -6.27
N LEU A 97 -8.76 -1.98 -5.19
CA LEU A 97 -8.71 -3.17 -4.34
C LEU A 97 -9.12 -4.43 -5.10
N LYS A 98 -10.16 -4.34 -5.94
CA LYS A 98 -10.56 -5.45 -6.81
C LYS A 98 -9.44 -5.83 -7.78
N GLN A 99 -8.79 -4.84 -8.42
CA GLN A 99 -7.65 -5.11 -9.29
C GLN A 99 -6.52 -5.81 -8.54
N ALA A 100 -6.17 -5.36 -7.33
CA ALA A 100 -5.15 -6.01 -6.51
C ALA A 100 -5.49 -7.50 -6.23
N LEU A 101 -6.74 -7.81 -5.91
CA LEU A 101 -7.20 -9.18 -5.66
C LEU A 101 -7.20 -10.05 -6.93
N ASP A 102 -7.65 -9.51 -8.08
CA ASP A 102 -7.63 -10.23 -9.37
C ASP A 102 -6.20 -10.63 -9.78
N TRP A 103 -5.19 -9.84 -9.38
CA TRP A 103 -3.77 -10.13 -9.62
C TRP A 103 -3.18 -11.19 -8.68
N GLY A 104 -3.98 -11.76 -7.77
CA GLY A 104 -3.56 -12.88 -6.92
C GLY A 104 -2.67 -12.46 -5.75
N VAL A 105 -2.74 -11.20 -5.31
CA VAL A 105 -2.02 -10.78 -4.11
C VAL A 105 -2.53 -11.60 -2.91
N PRO A 106 -1.66 -12.26 -2.12
CA PRO A 106 -2.09 -13.26 -1.13
C PRO A 106 -2.83 -12.68 0.08
N VAL A 107 -3.46 -13.58 0.85
CA VAL A 107 -4.08 -13.44 2.20
C VAL A 107 -3.38 -12.48 3.18
N LEU A 108 -2.08 -12.20 2.98
CA LEU A 108 -1.31 -11.21 3.74
C LEU A 108 -1.90 -9.78 3.68
N LEU A 109 -2.78 -9.48 2.71
CA LEU A 109 -3.53 -8.21 2.64
C LEU A 109 -4.67 -8.07 3.66
N GLN A 110 -5.07 -9.14 4.36
CA GLN A 110 -6.21 -9.07 5.28
C GLN A 110 -5.98 -8.10 6.44
N VAL A 111 -4.74 -7.97 6.92
CA VAL A 111 -4.44 -7.12 8.08
C VAL A 111 -4.59 -5.64 7.76
N PRO A 112 -4.02 -5.08 6.66
CA PRO A 112 -4.27 -3.68 6.35
C PRO A 112 -5.72 -3.39 5.93
N LEU A 113 -6.45 -4.38 5.37
CA LEU A 113 -7.89 -4.25 5.15
C LEU A 113 -8.69 -4.16 6.45
N ALA A 114 -8.24 -4.79 7.54
CA ALA A 114 -8.87 -4.65 8.85
C ALA A 114 -8.77 -3.21 9.38
N TRP A 115 -7.72 -2.46 9.03
CA TRP A 115 -7.62 -1.04 9.38
C TRP A 115 -8.71 -0.22 8.71
N ILE A 116 -9.03 -0.52 7.44
CA ILE A 116 -10.15 0.11 6.75
C ILE A 116 -11.46 -0.21 7.48
N ASN A 117 -11.68 -1.44 7.93
CA ASN A 117 -12.88 -1.79 8.69
C ASN A 117 -12.98 -1.01 10.01
N GLU A 118 -11.87 -0.86 10.73
CA GLU A 118 -11.82 -0.08 11.97
C GLU A 118 -12.05 1.43 11.71
N ASP A 119 -11.42 1.98 10.67
CA ASP A 119 -11.41 3.42 10.41
C ASP A 119 -12.66 3.88 9.64
N ARG A 120 -13.22 3.01 8.77
CA ARG A 120 -14.38 3.26 7.89
C ARG A 120 -15.23 1.98 7.69
N PRO A 121 -15.96 1.52 8.71
CA PRO A 121 -16.72 0.26 8.66
C PRO A 121 -17.79 0.24 7.57
N ASP A 122 -18.49 1.35 7.34
CA ASP A 122 -19.53 1.43 6.29
C ASP A 122 -18.96 1.21 4.89
N PHE A 123 -17.78 1.78 4.62
CA PHE A 123 -17.08 1.57 3.35
C PHE A 123 -16.63 0.11 3.23
N TYR A 124 -16.06 -0.44 4.30
CA TYR A 124 -15.60 -1.83 4.31
C TYR A 124 -16.73 -2.81 3.98
N GLU A 125 -17.86 -2.71 4.70
CA GLU A 125 -19.02 -3.59 4.50
C GLU A 125 -19.61 -3.45 3.09
N HIS A 126 -19.68 -2.24 2.55
CA HIS A 126 -20.29 -2.00 1.25
C HIS A 126 -19.39 -2.38 0.07
N TYR A 127 -18.08 -2.09 0.15
CA TYR A 127 -17.16 -2.17 -0.99
C TYR A 127 -16.07 -3.23 -0.87
N VAL A 128 -15.61 -3.55 0.35
CA VAL A 128 -14.45 -4.44 0.56
C VAL A 128 -14.89 -5.86 0.89
N ALA A 129 -15.80 -6.03 1.84
CA ALA A 129 -16.30 -7.34 2.25
C ALA A 129 -16.85 -8.20 1.10
N PRO A 130 -17.54 -7.64 0.08
CA PRO A 130 -18.01 -8.43 -1.08
C PRO A 130 -16.90 -8.92 -2.02
N LEU A 131 -15.66 -8.42 -1.88
CA LEU A 131 -14.52 -8.81 -2.71
C LEU A 131 -13.71 -9.97 -2.12
N LEU A 132 -13.95 -10.32 -0.86
CA LEU A 132 -13.24 -11.36 -0.10
C LEU A 132 -14.03 -12.68 -0.06
#